data_AF-A0A9E3GWC1-F1
#
_entry.id   AF-A0A9E3GWC1-F1
#
_cell.length_a   1.000
_cell.length_b   1.000
_cell.length_c   1.000
_cell.angle_alpha   90.00
_cell.angle_beta   90.00
_cell.angle_gamma   90.00
#
_symmetry.space_group_name_H-M   'P 1'
#
loop_
_entity.id
_entity.type
_entity.pdbx_description
1 polymer ?
#
loop_
_entity_poly.entity_id
_entity_poly.type
_entity_poly.pdbx_seq_one_letter_code
_entity_poly.pdbx_strand_id
1 'polypeptide(L)' 'MARILLVDDDPATLDVIDFALQLEGHETFTAVNGRAGVERALELRPTSSCSTR' A
#
# COMPACT_ATOMS: atom_id res chain seq x y z
N MET A 1 -13.73 -5.84 -1.21
CA MET A 1 -12.62 -5.34 -2.04
C MET A 1 -12.22 -3.97 -1.52
N ALA A 2 -11.04 -3.89 -0.91
CA ALA A 2 -10.45 -2.66 -0.41
C ALA A 2 -9.19 -2.33 -1.21
N ARG A 3 -8.88 -1.03 -1.32
CA ARG A 3 -7.65 -0.54 -1.94
C ARG A 3 -6.63 -0.23 -0.84
N ILE A 4 -5.49 -0.90 -0.87
CA ILE A 4 -4.46 -0.81 0.16
C ILE A 4 -3.17 -0.26 -0.48
N LEU A 5 -2.62 0.80 0.08
CA LEU A 5 -1.34 1.37 -0.34
C LEU A 5 -0.26 0.94 0.65
N LEU A 6 0.75 0.23 0.15
CA LEU A 6 1.92 -0.20 0.87
C LEU A 6 3.08 0.74 0.56
N VAL A 7 3.72 1.27 1.60
CA VAL A 7 4.86 2.17 1.49
C VAL A 7 5.97 1.61 2.36
N ASP A 8 7.03 1.12 1.72
CA ASP A 8 8.18 0.53 2.39
C ASP A 8 9.42 0.78 1.52
N ASP A 9 10.58 0.97 2.15
CA ASP A 9 11.86 1.13 1.45
C ASP A 9 12.48 -0.20 1.03
N ASP A 10 12.00 -1.32 1.59
CA ASP A 10 12.40 -2.66 1.18
C ASP A 10 11.39 -3.29 0.19
N PRO A 11 11.78 -3.48 -1.09
CA PRO A 11 10.90 -4.10 -2.09
C PRO A 11 10.57 -5.57 -1.76
N ALA A 12 11.42 -6.28 -1.02
CA ALA A 12 11.16 -7.67 -0.66
C ALA A 12 9.94 -7.78 0.28
N THR A 13 9.81 -6.83 1.21
CA THR A 13 8.65 -6.75 2.12
C THR A 13 7.38 -6.39 1.35
N LEU A 14 7.46 -5.44 0.42
CA LEU A 14 6.32 -5.04 -0.42
C LEU A 14 5.77 -6.23 -1.20
N ASP A 15 6.62 -7.03 -1.85
CA ASP A 15 6.19 -8.17 -2.66
C ASP A 15 5.47 -9.25 -1.82
N VAL A 16 5.96 -9.52 -0.60
CA VAL A 16 5.33 -10.51 0.28
C VAL A 16 3.93 -10.08 0.71
N ILE A 17 3.76 -8.81 1.09
CA ILE A 17 2.47 -8.30 1.56
C ILE A 17 1.52 -8.10 0.38
N ASP A 18 2.02 -7.64 -0.78
CA ASP A 18 1.25 -7.52 -2.03
C ASP A 18 0.65 -8.87 -2.42
N PHE A 19 1.47 -9.93 -2.42
CA PHE A 19 1.03 -11.28 -2.76
C PHE A 19 -0.05 -11.79 -1.79
N ALA A 20 0.14 -11.58 -0.47
CA ALA A 20 -0.84 -12.01 0.53
C ALA A 20 -2.21 -11.32 0.35
N LEU A 21 -2.21 -10.01 0.13
CA LEU A 21 -3.43 -9.22 -0.02
C LEU A 21 -4.13 -9.48 -1.38
N GLN A 22 -3.37 -9.70 -2.45
CA GLN A 22 -3.94 -10.14 -3.73
C GLN A 22 -4.59 -11.51 -3.63
N LEU A 23 -4.02 -12.42 -2.84
CA LEU A 23 -4.61 -13.74 -2.58
C LEU A 23 -5.97 -13.62 -1.87
N GLU A 24 -6.13 -12.63 -0.99
CA GLU A 24 -7.40 -12.27 -0.35
C GLU A 24 -8.38 -11.52 -1.28
N GLY A 25 -7.98 -11.24 -2.52
CA GLY A 25 -8.79 -10.53 -3.51
C GLY A 25 -8.89 -9.03 -3.25
N HIS A 26 -7.85 -8.44 -2.64
CA HIS A 26 -7.71 -7.01 -2.45
C HIS A 26 -6.82 -6.38 -3.52
N GLU A 27 -7.01 -5.08 -3.73
CA GLU A 27 -6.29 -4.33 -4.75
C GLU A 27 -5.18 -3.53 -4.06
N THR A 28 -3.94 -3.91 -4.31
CA THR A 28 -2.76 -3.37 -3.65
C THR A 28 -1.98 -2.43 -4.56
N PHE A 29 -1.39 -1.41 -3.94
CA PHE A 29 -0.53 -0.45 -4.60
C PHE A 29 0.76 -0.34 -3.80
N THR A 30 1.91 -0.41 -4.46
CA THR A 30 3.21 -0.32 -3.81
C THR A 30 3.87 1.02 -4.13
N ALA A 31 4.60 1.57 -3.15
CA ALA A 31 5.45 2.73 -3.31
C ALA A 31 6.77 2.54 -2.57
N VAL A 32 7.88 2.74 -3.27
CA VAL A 32 9.25 2.51 -2.78
C VAL A 32 9.81 3.65 -1.93
N ASN A 33 9.04 4.72 -1.75
CA ASN A 33 9.45 5.88 -0.97
C ASN A 33 8.24 6.68 -0.48
N GLY A 34 8.42 7.41 0.62
CA GLY A 34 7.34 8.22 1.22
C GLY A 34 6.78 9.28 0.27
N ARG A 35 7.60 9.81 -0.64
CA ARG A 35 7.14 10.81 -1.62
C ARG A 35 6.20 10.22 -2.67
N ALA A 36 6.58 9.11 -3.32
CA ALA A 36 5.68 8.45 -4.26
C ALA A 36 4.47 7.84 -3.54
N GLY A 37 4.64 7.42 -2.28
CA GLY A 37 3.53 6.97 -1.43
C GLY A 37 2.49 8.08 -1.21
N VAL A 38 2.93 9.29 -0.86
CA VAL A 38 2.02 10.45 -0.69
C VAL A 38 1.34 10.82 -2.01
N GLU A 39 2.07 10.83 -3.11
CA GLU A 39 1.53 11.15 -4.44
C GLU A 39 0.48 10.12 -4.88
N ARG A 40 0.76 8.83 -4.70
CA ARG A 40 -0.21 7.74 -4.94
C ARG A 40 -1.39 7.76 -3.98
N ALA A 41 -1.19 8.10 -2.70
CA ALA A 41 -2.28 8.24 -1.74
C ALA A 41 -3.24 9.39 -2.12
N LEU A 42 -2.69 10.50 -2.63
CA LEU A 42 -3.48 11.62 -3.13
C LEU A 42 -4.31 11.24 -4.36
N GLU A 43 -3.76 10.46 -5.28
CA GLU A 43 -4.45 9.98 -6.49
C GLU A 43 -5.52 8.92 -6.17
N LEU A 44 -5.20 7.96 -5.29
CA LEU A 44 -6.04 6.78 -5.04
C LEU A 44 -7.10 7.02 -3.95
N ARG A 45 -6.95 8.06 -3.12
CA ARG A 45 -7.70 8.28 -1.87
C ARG A 45 -7.97 6.97 -1.11
N PRO A 46 -6.94 6.16 -0.78
CA PRO A 46 -7.15 4.95 -0.01
C PRO A 46 -7.67 5.35 1.38
N THR A 47 -8.78 4.75 1.81
CA THR A 47 -9.34 4.94 3.15
C THR A 47 -8.53 4.13 4.17
N SER A 48 -7.21 4.27 4.20
CA SER A 48 -6.39 3.70 5.27
C SER A 48 -6.22 4.75 6.34
N SER A 49 -7.16 4.77 7.29
CA SER A 49 -7.03 5.52 8.53
C SER A 49 -5.76 5.08 9.22
N CYS A 50 -4.75 5.94 9.22
CA CYS A 50 -3.55 5.75 10.02
C CYS A 50 -3.95 5.85 11.50
N SER A 51 -4.24 4.72 12.13
CA SER A 51 -4.32 4.63 13.60
C SER A 51 -2.90 4.40 14.10
N THR A 52 -2.10 5.47 14.11
CA THR A 52 -0.92 5.49 14.99
C THR A 52 -1.46 5.75 16.39
N ARG A 53 -1.38 4.74 17.26
CA ARG A 53 -1.44 4.93 18.71
C ARG A 53 -0.02 4.98 19.23
#